data_AF-A0A3B8IF04-F1
#
_entry.id   AF-A0A3B8IF04-F1
#
_cell.length_a   1.000
_cell.length_b   1.000
_cell.length_c   1.000
_cell.angle_alpha   90.00
_cell.angle_beta   90.00
_cell.angle_gamma   90.00
#
_symmetry.space_group_name_H-M   'P 1'
#
loop_
_entity.id
_entity.type
_entity.pdbx_description
1 polymer ?
#
loop_
_entity_poly.entity_id
_entity_poly.type
_entity_poly.pdbx_seq_one_letter_code
_entity_poly.pdbx_strand_id
1 'polypeptide(L)'
;DDAKGKRQKAVVRRAAEMAGWGTHTLPPGHALGIATSGELSTVVAQVAEVSIEKGRQGDYIKVHRITCAMDAGMIINPDQVKAQVEGGILMGMSASMFEKVEIRDSEVTPNMYGAYRMGRIKDAPKVLDVELIESGDKPLGVGEPPIGPIE
;
A
#
# COMPACT_ATOMS: atom_id res chain seq x y z
N ASP A 1 19.55 12.01 -9.03
CA ASP A 1 19.36 12.37 -10.46
C ASP A 1 19.66 11.26 -11.46
N ASP A 2 19.86 10.01 -11.01
CA ASP A 2 19.90 8.86 -11.94
C ASP A 2 18.49 8.50 -12.49
N ALA A 3 18.45 7.57 -13.44
CA ALA A 3 17.21 7.15 -14.09
C ALA A 3 16.18 6.56 -13.12
N LYS A 4 16.61 5.79 -12.12
CA LYS A 4 15.71 5.21 -11.10
C LYS A 4 15.12 6.31 -10.23
N GLY A 5 15.94 7.25 -9.76
CA GLY A 5 15.49 8.39 -8.96
C GLY A 5 14.52 9.30 -9.69
N LYS A 6 14.65 9.47 -11.02
CA LYS A 6 13.67 10.19 -11.83
C LYS A 6 12.31 9.47 -11.87
N ARG A 7 12.30 8.16 -12.09
CA ARG A 7 11.07 7.34 -12.05
C ARG A 7 10.44 7.36 -10.66
N GLN A 8 11.24 7.22 -9.60
CA GLN A 8 10.76 7.25 -8.22
C GLN A 8 10.13 8.61 -7.86
N LYS A 9 10.76 9.71 -8.28
CA LYS A 9 10.19 11.05 -8.14
C LYS A 9 8.88 11.20 -8.92
N ALA A 10 8.76 10.58 -10.10
CA ALA A 10 7.55 10.62 -10.90
C ALA A 10 6.39 9.90 -10.22
N VAL A 11 6.59 8.68 -9.70
CA VAL A 11 5.54 7.95 -8.98
C VAL A 11 5.11 8.66 -7.69
N VAL A 12 6.04 9.24 -6.92
CA VAL A 12 5.72 10.01 -5.71
C VAL A 12 4.84 11.21 -6.04
N ARG A 13 5.20 11.97 -7.09
CA ARG A 13 4.39 13.10 -7.55
C ARG A 13 3.01 12.63 -8.00
N ARG A 14 2.95 11.55 -8.78
CA ARG A 14 1.69 11.05 -9.33
C ARG A 14 0.74 10.58 -8.23
N ALA A 15 1.23 9.80 -7.27
CA ALA A 15 0.45 9.36 -6.12
C ALA A 15 -0.08 10.54 -5.30
N ALA A 16 0.76 11.57 -5.07
CA ALA A 16 0.36 12.79 -4.37
C ALA A 16 -0.73 13.58 -5.13
N GLU A 17 -0.61 13.73 -6.45
CA GLU A 17 -1.61 14.38 -7.30
C GLU A 17 -2.95 13.65 -7.26
N MET A 18 -2.94 12.33 -7.48
CA MET A 18 -4.14 11.49 -7.45
C MET A 18 -4.85 11.51 -6.09
N ALA A 19 -4.08 11.62 -5.00
CA ALA A 19 -4.60 11.76 -3.64
C ALA A 19 -5.08 13.17 -3.30
N GLY A 20 -4.86 14.17 -4.18
CA GLY A 20 -5.20 15.56 -3.91
C GLY A 20 -4.32 16.20 -2.83
N TRP A 21 -3.06 15.76 -2.71
CA TRP A 21 -2.13 16.24 -1.68
C TRP A 21 -1.95 17.76 -1.78
N GLY A 22 -2.29 18.48 -0.71
CA GLY A 22 -2.19 19.94 -0.64
C GLY A 22 -3.25 20.71 -1.46
N THR A 23 -4.14 20.02 -2.16
CA THR A 23 -5.24 20.64 -2.95
C THR A 23 -6.62 20.25 -2.44
N HIS A 24 -6.75 19.07 -1.84
CA HIS A 24 -7.98 18.58 -1.22
C HIS A 24 -8.03 18.93 0.27
N THR A 25 -9.17 19.45 0.73
CA THR A 25 -9.41 19.66 2.16
C THR A 25 -9.89 18.34 2.77
N LEU A 26 -9.11 17.78 3.67
CA LEU A 26 -9.45 16.53 4.35
C LEU A 26 -10.60 16.73 5.34
N PRO A 27 -11.42 15.69 5.58
CA PRO A 27 -12.36 15.69 6.69
C PRO A 27 -11.66 15.93 8.04
N PRO A 28 -12.32 16.53 9.04
CA PRO A 28 -11.73 16.72 10.36
C PRO A 28 -11.20 15.41 10.96
N GLY A 29 -9.97 15.42 11.47
CA GLY A 29 -9.31 14.25 12.06
C GLY A 29 -8.69 13.28 11.06
N HIS A 30 -8.79 13.54 9.76
CA HIS A 30 -8.09 12.78 8.73
C HIS A 30 -6.69 13.35 8.48
N ALA A 31 -5.75 12.48 8.11
CA ALA A 31 -4.39 12.82 7.72
C ALA A 31 -3.96 12.02 6.49
N LEU A 32 -3.01 12.54 5.73
CA LEU A 32 -2.36 11.84 4.62
C LEU A 32 -0.93 11.42 5.02
N GLY A 33 -0.57 10.18 4.72
CA GLY A 33 0.80 9.68 4.75
C GLY A 33 1.25 9.29 3.34
N ILE A 34 2.53 9.47 3.02
CA ILE A 34 3.09 9.09 1.73
C ILE A 34 4.38 8.29 1.93
N ALA A 35 4.53 7.23 1.15
CA ALA A 35 5.72 6.38 1.15
C ALA A 35 6.03 5.89 -0.27
N THR A 36 7.27 5.45 -0.48
CA THR A 36 7.74 4.91 -1.76
C THR A 36 8.74 3.80 -1.53
N SER A 37 8.69 2.78 -2.39
CA SER A 37 9.67 1.69 -2.44
C SER A 37 10.21 1.53 -3.86
N GLY A 38 11.27 0.74 -3.99
CA GLY A 38 11.96 0.55 -5.27
C GLY A 38 12.65 -0.80 -5.35
N GLU A 39 11.87 -1.86 -5.54
CA GLU A 39 12.28 -3.26 -5.61
C GLU A 39 12.15 -3.80 -7.03
N LEU A 40 12.97 -4.79 -7.40
CA LEU A 40 12.92 -5.46 -8.71
C LEU A 40 12.95 -4.49 -9.91
N SER A 41 13.61 -3.34 -9.77
CA SER A 41 13.62 -2.21 -10.72
C SER A 41 12.28 -1.51 -10.97
N THR A 42 11.21 -1.97 -10.34
CA THR A 42 9.91 -1.31 -10.26
C THR A 42 9.99 -0.23 -9.18
N VAL A 43 9.32 0.89 -9.40
CA VAL A 43 9.17 1.93 -8.37
C VAL A 43 7.71 2.19 -8.15
N VAL A 44 7.34 2.38 -6.89
CA VAL A 44 5.95 2.61 -6.50
C VAL A 44 5.90 3.65 -5.40
N ALA A 45 4.82 4.42 -5.39
CA ALA A 45 4.50 5.30 -4.29
C ALA A 45 3.03 5.15 -3.92
N GLN A 46 2.75 5.25 -2.62
CA GLN A 46 1.40 5.16 -2.09
C GLN A 46 1.12 6.34 -1.17
N VAL A 47 -0.12 6.84 -1.24
CA VAL A 47 -0.67 7.79 -0.28
C VAL A 47 -1.82 7.13 0.45
N ALA A 48 -1.77 7.11 1.77
CA ALA A 48 -2.84 6.62 2.62
C ALA A 48 -3.56 7.77 3.32
N GLU A 49 -4.88 7.82 3.20
CA GLU A 49 -5.74 8.69 3.99
C GLU A 49 -6.25 7.92 5.21
N VAL A 50 -5.93 8.42 6.41
CA VAL A 50 -6.21 7.73 7.67
C VAL A 50 -6.86 8.63 8.70
N SER A 51 -7.64 8.05 9.60
CA SER A 51 -8.13 8.69 10.83
C SER A 51 -7.90 7.79 12.04
N ILE A 52 -8.04 8.36 13.24
CA ILE A 52 -8.14 7.59 14.49
C ILE A 52 -9.62 7.48 14.85
N GLU A 53 -10.10 6.24 14.97
CA GLU A 53 -11.47 5.91 15.38
C GLU A 53 -11.48 5.34 16.80
N LYS A 54 -12.52 5.64 17.56
CA LYS A 54 -12.69 5.10 18.92
C LYS A 54 -13.34 3.72 18.86
N GLY A 55 -12.61 2.71 19.32
CA GLY A 55 -13.12 1.34 19.42
C GLY A 55 -13.46 0.92 20.84
N ARG A 56 -14.23 -0.18 20.96
CA ARG A 56 -14.52 -0.80 22.27
C ARG A 56 -13.28 -1.30 23.00
N GLN A 57 -12.20 -1.56 22.27
CA GLN A 57 -10.94 -2.11 22.77
C GLN A 57 -9.83 -1.06 22.78
N GLY A 58 -10.18 0.22 22.58
CA GLY A 58 -9.23 1.32 22.40
C GLY A 58 -9.33 1.94 21.00
N ASP A 59 -8.58 3.01 20.83
CA ASP A 59 -8.50 3.74 19.57
C ASP A 59 -7.76 2.91 18.51
N TYR A 60 -8.16 3.04 17.25
CA TYR A 60 -7.56 2.31 16.14
C TYR A 60 -7.46 3.19 14.89
N ILE A 61 -6.49 2.88 14.03
CA ILE A 61 -6.32 3.57 12.74
C ILE A 61 -7.37 3.02 11.77
N LYS A 62 -8.13 3.91 11.11
CA LYS A 62 -8.97 3.57 9.96
C LYS A 62 -8.33 4.09 8.70
N VAL A 63 -8.04 3.19 7.76
CA VAL A 63 -7.63 3.55 6.40
C VAL A 63 -8.89 3.78 5.55
N HIS A 64 -9.02 4.98 4.98
CA HIS A 64 -10.18 5.38 4.18
C HIS A 64 -9.94 5.19 2.69
N ARG A 65 -8.77 5.64 2.24
CA ARG A 65 -8.35 5.60 0.83
C ARG A 65 -6.87 5.29 0.75
N ILE A 66 -6.50 4.49 -0.25
CA ILE A 66 -5.12 4.34 -0.68
C ILE A 66 -5.05 4.68 -2.16
N THR A 67 -4.08 5.50 -2.51
CA THR A 67 -3.76 5.86 -3.87
C THR A 67 -2.36 5.35 -4.19
N CYS A 68 -2.20 4.64 -5.30
CA CYS A 68 -0.96 3.98 -5.69
C CYS A 68 -0.60 4.37 -7.12
N ALA A 69 0.62 4.87 -7.31
CA ALA A 69 1.22 5.01 -8.63
C ALA A 69 2.42 4.06 -8.72
N MET A 70 2.41 3.16 -9.71
CA MET A 70 3.47 2.19 -9.91
C MET A 70 4.01 2.26 -11.33
N ASP A 71 5.32 2.37 -11.47
CA ASP A 71 6.03 2.25 -12.73
C ASP A 71 6.71 0.88 -12.79
N ALA A 72 6.09 -0.03 -13.55
CA ALA A 72 6.51 -1.43 -13.71
C ALA A 72 7.10 -1.73 -15.09
N GLY A 73 7.57 -0.70 -15.79
CA GLY A 73 8.10 -0.88 -17.13
C GLY A 73 6.98 -1.12 -18.16
N MET A 74 7.19 -2.10 -19.04
CA MET A 74 6.16 -2.56 -19.99
C MET A 74 5.10 -3.41 -19.28
N ILE A 75 3.83 -3.09 -19.48
CA ILE A 75 2.71 -3.81 -18.88
C ILE A 75 2.10 -4.75 -19.92
N ILE A 76 2.11 -6.05 -19.61
CA ILE A 76 1.57 -7.09 -20.51
C ILE A 76 0.06 -7.27 -20.31
N ASN A 77 -0.39 -7.28 -19.05
CA ASN A 77 -1.79 -7.44 -18.69
C ASN A 77 -2.14 -6.44 -17.57
N PRO A 78 -2.68 -5.25 -17.92
CA PRO A 78 -2.98 -4.20 -16.95
C PRO A 78 -3.92 -4.64 -15.83
N ASP A 79 -4.93 -5.46 -16.15
CA ASP A 79 -5.92 -5.92 -15.16
C ASP A 79 -5.30 -6.85 -14.12
N GLN A 80 -4.46 -7.80 -14.55
CA GLN A 80 -3.75 -8.69 -13.63
C GLN A 80 -2.71 -7.94 -12.78
N VAL A 81 -2.00 -6.98 -13.39
CA VAL A 81 -1.05 -6.14 -12.65
C VAL A 81 -1.79 -5.31 -11.61
N LYS A 82 -2.92 -4.70 -11.96
CA LYS A 82 -3.74 -3.94 -11.02
C LYS A 82 -4.25 -4.81 -9.88
N ALA A 83 -4.74 -6.02 -10.17
CA ALA A 83 -5.17 -6.97 -9.14
C ALA A 83 -4.02 -7.37 -8.20
N GLN A 84 -2.79 -7.54 -8.71
CA GLN A 84 -1.60 -7.80 -7.89
C GLN A 84 -1.26 -6.61 -6.99
N VAL A 85 -1.33 -5.39 -7.52
CA VAL A 85 -1.10 -4.17 -6.73
C VAL A 85 -2.12 -4.04 -5.60
N GLU A 86 -3.40 -4.21 -5.90
CA GLU A 86 -4.47 -4.16 -4.89
C GLU A 86 -4.28 -5.25 -3.82
N GLY A 87 -3.94 -6.47 -4.23
CA GLY A 87 -3.64 -7.57 -3.32
C GLY A 87 -2.42 -7.30 -2.43
N GLY A 88 -1.33 -6.79 -3.01
CA GLY A 88 -0.11 -6.44 -2.29
C GLY A 88 -0.33 -5.32 -1.26
N ILE A 89 -1.09 -4.29 -1.63
CA ILE A 89 -1.47 -3.21 -0.70
C ILE A 89 -2.27 -3.78 0.49
N LEU A 90 -3.26 -4.63 0.23
CA LEU A 90 -4.07 -5.23 1.28
C LEU A 90 -3.25 -6.18 2.17
N MET A 91 -2.28 -6.89 1.59
CA MET A 91 -1.34 -7.74 2.32
C MET A 91 -0.44 -6.91 3.25
N GLY A 92 0.21 -5.87 2.73
CA GLY A 92 1.07 -4.98 3.53
C GLY A 92 0.28 -4.26 4.63
N MET A 93 -0.93 -3.78 4.33
CA MET A 93 -1.82 -3.17 5.33
C MET A 93 -2.24 -4.17 6.42
N SER A 94 -2.47 -5.44 6.05
CA SER A 94 -2.78 -6.49 7.02
C SER A 94 -1.59 -6.79 7.93
N ALA A 95 -0.40 -6.90 7.33
CA ALA A 95 0.88 -7.08 8.01
C ALA A 95 1.14 -5.97 9.04
N SER A 96 1.01 -4.70 8.64
CA SER A 96 1.33 -3.55 9.49
C SER A 96 0.31 -3.28 10.60
N MET A 97 -0.96 -3.64 10.41
CA MET A 97 -2.04 -3.27 11.34
C MET A 97 -2.56 -4.37 12.25
N PHE A 98 -2.48 -5.65 11.84
CA PHE A 98 -3.23 -6.71 12.51
C PHE A 98 -2.40 -7.95 12.81
N GLU A 99 -1.52 -8.29 11.89
CA GLU A 99 -0.79 -9.54 11.90
C GLU A 99 0.34 -9.52 12.93
N LYS A 100 0.35 -10.55 13.77
CA LYS A 100 1.36 -10.68 14.82
C LYS A 100 1.58 -12.15 15.15
N VAL A 101 2.85 -12.50 15.20
CA VAL A 101 3.33 -13.79 15.71
C VAL A 101 4.27 -13.51 16.88
N GLU A 102 4.21 -14.36 17.89
CA GLU A 102 5.07 -14.33 19.07
C GLU A 102 5.79 -15.67 19.21
N ILE A 103 7.01 -15.62 19.75
CA ILE A 103 7.72 -16.83 20.19
C ILE A 103 7.59 -16.89 21.71
N ARG A 104 6.98 -17.96 22.23
CA ARG A 104 6.82 -18.22 23.66
C ARG A 104 7.26 -19.64 23.96
N ASP A 105 8.09 -19.83 24.98
CA ASP A 105 8.60 -21.15 25.37
C ASP A 105 9.24 -21.93 24.20
N SER A 106 9.94 -21.22 23.31
CA SER A 106 10.52 -21.74 22.06
C SER A 106 9.52 -22.23 21.00
N GLU A 107 8.24 -21.89 21.14
CA GLU A 107 7.18 -22.22 20.20
C GLU A 107 6.55 -20.96 19.56
N VAL A 108 6.12 -21.12 18.31
CA VAL A 108 5.45 -20.07 17.53
C VAL A 108 3.96 -20.01 17.90
N THR A 109 3.47 -18.85 18.32
CA THR A 109 2.07 -18.60 18.68
C THR A 109 1.56 -17.32 18.00
N PRO A 110 0.36 -17.28 17.40
CA PRO A 110 -0.56 -18.40 17.21
C PRO A 110 -0.13 -19.32 16.07
N ASN A 111 -0.40 -20.63 16.23
CA ASN A 111 -0.10 -21.66 15.23
C ASN A 111 -1.34 -22.10 14.41
N MET A 112 -2.45 -21.39 14.54
CA MET A 112 -3.69 -21.65 13.82
C MET A 112 -4.28 -20.37 13.23
N TYR A 113 -4.83 -20.48 12.02
CA TYR A 113 -5.35 -19.35 11.25
C TYR A 113 -6.43 -18.55 11.97
N GLY A 114 -7.32 -19.21 12.71
CA GLY A 114 -8.40 -18.54 13.44
C GLY A 114 -7.93 -17.60 14.55
N ALA A 115 -6.76 -17.88 15.13
CA ALA A 115 -6.15 -17.06 16.17
C ALA A 115 -5.18 -16.01 15.61
N TYR A 116 -4.71 -16.19 14.36
CA TYR A 116 -3.92 -15.22 13.64
C TYR A 116 -4.81 -14.14 13.03
N ARG A 117 -4.69 -12.90 13.53
CA ARG A 117 -5.56 -11.80 13.08
C ARG A 117 -5.02 -11.19 11.78
N MET A 118 -5.61 -11.56 10.65
CA MET A 118 -5.43 -10.83 9.40
C MET A 118 -6.55 -9.80 9.17
N GLY A 119 -6.28 -8.85 8.28
CA GLY A 119 -7.26 -7.89 7.77
C GLY A 119 -8.46 -8.60 7.12
N ARG A 120 -9.65 -8.05 7.34
CA ARG A 120 -10.92 -8.53 6.76
C ARG A 120 -11.51 -7.48 5.83
N ILE A 121 -12.57 -7.84 5.11
CA ILE A 121 -13.28 -6.93 4.18
C ILE A 121 -13.68 -5.61 4.85
N LYS A 122 -14.08 -5.63 6.13
CA LYS A 122 -14.43 -4.41 6.88
C LYS A 122 -13.24 -3.46 7.13
N ASP A 123 -12.04 -4.02 7.12
CA ASP A 123 -10.80 -3.32 7.41
C ASP A 123 -10.22 -2.70 6.12
N ALA A 124 -10.60 -3.22 4.95
CA ALA A 124 -10.24 -2.67 3.64
C ALA A 124 -10.57 -1.16 3.52
N PRO A 125 -9.73 -0.39 2.81
CA PRO A 125 -10.08 0.98 2.44
C PRO A 125 -11.33 0.98 1.56
N LYS A 126 -12.11 2.06 1.63
CA LYS A 126 -13.28 2.23 0.75
C LYS A 126 -12.88 2.47 -0.70
N VAL A 127 -11.69 3.04 -0.90
CA VAL A 127 -11.14 3.39 -2.21
C VAL A 127 -9.70 2.91 -2.31
N LEU A 128 -9.44 2.09 -3.32
CA LEU A 128 -8.11 1.69 -3.78
C LEU A 128 -7.96 2.21 -5.21
N ASP A 129 -7.14 3.24 -5.37
CA ASP A 129 -6.98 3.94 -6.65
C ASP A 129 -5.57 3.69 -7.18
N VAL A 130 -5.47 2.81 -8.19
CA VAL A 130 -4.20 2.35 -8.74
C VAL A 130 -4.03 2.89 -10.15
N GLU A 131 -2.90 3.58 -10.36
CA GLU A 131 -2.41 3.97 -11.67
C GLU A 131 -1.11 3.25 -11.99
N LEU A 132 -1.08 2.64 -13.17
CA LEU A 132 0.09 1.99 -13.70
C LEU A 132 0.73 2.92 -14.75
N ILE A 133 2.00 3.26 -14.52
CA ILE A 133 2.79 4.08 -15.42
C ILE A 133 3.60 3.12 -16.30
N GLU A 134 3.31 3.12 -17.59
CA GLU A 134 4.14 2.40 -18.56
C GLU A 134 5.40 3.19 -18.86
N SER A 135 6.55 2.54 -18.65
CA SER A 135 7.85 3.11 -19.02
C SER A 135 8.75 2.06 -19.68
N GLY A 136 9.72 2.50 -20.48
CA GLY A 136 10.69 1.58 -21.08
C GLY A 136 10.09 0.53 -22.03
N ASP A 137 10.89 -0.51 -22.30
CA ASP A 137 10.64 -1.52 -23.34
C ASP A 137 10.62 -2.96 -22.79
N LYS A 138 10.70 -3.14 -21.46
CA LYS A 138 10.77 -4.45 -20.81
C LYS A 138 9.83 -4.55 -19.60
N PRO A 139 9.21 -5.72 -19.36
CA PRO A 139 8.38 -5.93 -18.17
C PRO A 139 9.26 -6.06 -16.92
N LEU A 140 8.75 -5.55 -15.80
CA LEU A 140 9.40 -5.64 -14.48
C LEU A 140 8.52 -6.39 -13.47
N GLY A 141 9.06 -6.66 -12.28
CA GLY A 141 8.32 -7.36 -11.21
C GLY A 141 7.20 -6.51 -10.61
N VAL A 142 6.04 -7.12 -10.35
CA VAL A 142 4.84 -6.42 -9.85
C VAL A 142 4.25 -6.99 -8.56
N GLY A 143 4.70 -8.18 -8.11
CA GLY A 143 4.11 -8.86 -6.96
C GLY A 143 4.53 -8.27 -5.62
N GLU A 144 5.84 -8.16 -5.39
CA GLU A 144 6.42 -7.64 -4.15
C GLU A 144 6.37 -6.11 -4.01
N PRO A 145 6.68 -5.30 -5.06
CA PRO A 145 6.85 -3.85 -4.89
C PRO A 145 5.69 -3.11 -4.21
N PRO A 146 4.40 -3.43 -4.49
CA PRO A 146 3.27 -2.77 -3.84
C PRO A 146 3.15 -2.98 -2.33
N ILE A 147 3.88 -3.93 -1.74
CA ILE A 147 3.84 -4.20 -0.29
C ILE A 147 4.70 -3.16 0.44
N GLY A 148 5.90 -2.87 -0.07
CA GLY A 148 6.91 -2.08 0.63
C GLY A 148 6.48 -0.67 1.12
N PRO A 149 5.65 0.11 0.41
CA PRO A 149 5.25 1.43 0.90
C PRO A 149 4.30 1.42 2.12
N ILE A 150 3.62 0.31 2.41
CA ILE A 150 2.54 0.25 3.41
C ILE A 150 2.76 -0.79 4.52
N GLU A 151 3.81 -1.59 4.41
CA GLU A 151 4.30 -2.46 5.49
C GLU A 151 5.03 -1.66 6.60
#